data_AF-A0A1V4RM75-F1
#
_entry.id   AF-A0A1V4RM75-F1
#
_cell.length_a   1.000
_cell.length_b   1.000
_cell.length_c   1.000
_cell.angle_alpha   90.00
_cell.angle_beta   90.00
_cell.angle_gamma   90.00
#
_symmetry.space_group_name_H-M   'P 1'
#
loop_
_entity.id
_entity.type
_entity.pdbx_description
1 polymer ?
#
loop_
_entity_poly.entity_id
_entity_poly.type
_entity_poly.pdbx_seq_one_letter_code
_entity_poly.pdbx_strand_id
1 'polypeptide(L)' 'MRISFVMVGLKDLSTGGYLFNLKMADALRHAGHEVDVIHFSTMPKSIRGSRLKGSFHVLRRVLKYRPDLLL' A
#
# COMPACT_ATOMS: atom_id res chain seq x y z
N MET A 1 -4.38 10.30 -12.38
CA MET A 1 -5.21 9.39 -11.56
C MET A 1 -4.52 9.14 -10.25
N ARG A 2 -5.30 8.96 -9.18
CA ARG A 2 -4.85 8.56 -7.85
C ARG A 2 -4.93 7.05 -7.73
N ILE A 3 -3.82 6.42 -7.39
CA ILE A 3 -3.70 4.97 -7.29
C ILE A 3 -3.23 4.63 -5.89
N SER A 4 -3.88 3.69 -5.23
CA SER A 4 -3.40 3.15 -3.95
C SER A 4 -2.93 1.72 -4.13
N PHE A 5 -1.67 1.45 -3.77
CA PHE A 5 -1.10 0.11 -3.69
C PHE A 5 -1.13 -0.41 -2.26
N VAL A 6 -1.81 -1.53 -2.04
CA VAL A 6 -2.01 -2.17 -0.74
C VAL A 6 -1.14 -3.42 -0.65
N MET A 7 0.04 -3.26 -0.07
CA MET A 7 1.02 -4.32 0.15
C MET A 7 1.13 -4.66 1.64
N VAL A 8 0.05 -5.23 2.18
CA VAL A 8 -0.10 -5.45 3.62
C VAL A 8 -0.12 -6.94 3.93
N GLY A 9 0.97 -7.42 4.53
CA GLY A 9 1.11 -8.80 5.02
C GLY A 9 0.95 -8.93 6.54
N LEU A 10 0.99 -10.16 7.03
CA LEU A 10 1.11 -10.45 8.47
C LEU A 10 2.54 -10.32 9.00
N LYS A 11 3.50 -10.40 8.09
CA LYS A 11 4.94 -10.26 8.33
C LYS A 11 5.51 -9.37 7.23
N ASP A 12 6.63 -8.73 7.51
CA ASP A 12 7.43 -8.06 6.49
C ASP A 12 8.06 -9.14 5.61
N LEU A 13 7.38 -9.49 4.52
CA LEU A 13 7.88 -10.44 3.55
C LEU A 13 8.38 -9.63 2.36
N SER A 14 9.64 -9.21 2.42
CA SER A 14 10.37 -8.66 1.28
C SER A 14 10.70 -9.79 0.28
N THR A 15 9.68 -10.33 -0.36
CA THR A 15 9.81 -11.33 -1.43
C THR A 15 9.93 -10.62 -2.80
N GLY A 16 10.38 -11.34 -3.83
CA GLY A 16 10.54 -10.80 -5.18
C GLY A 16 9.26 -10.13 -5.74
N GLY A 17 8.08 -10.57 -5.32
CA GLY A 17 6.80 -9.94 -5.69
C GLY A 17 6.63 -8.51 -5.17
N TYR A 18 7.19 -8.18 -3.99
CA TYR A 18 7.15 -6.81 -3.46
C TYR A 18 8.05 -5.87 -4.26
N LEU A 19 9.22 -6.34 -4.69
CA LEU A 19 10.11 -5.60 -5.57
C LEU A 19 9.45 -5.27 -6.91
N PHE A 20 8.70 -6.21 -7.48
CA PHE A 20 7.90 -5.95 -8.68
C PHE A 20 6.85 -4.85 -8.45
N ASN A 21 6.08 -4.94 -7.36
CA ASN A 21 5.04 -3.96 -7.04
C ASN A 21 5.62 -2.55 -6.81
N LEU A 22 6.78 -2.43 -6.17
CA LEU A 22 7.46 -1.15 -5.99
C LEU A 22 7.94 -0.57 -7.33
N LYS A 23 8.52 -1.40 -8.21
CA LYS A 23 8.89 -0.96 -9.57
C LYS A 23 7.69 -0.51 -10.38
N MET A 24 6.55 -1.19 -10.24
CA MET A 24 5.30 -0.79 -10.89
C MET A 24 4.78 0.54 -10.34
N ALA A 25 4.80 0.73 -9.02
CA ALA A 25 4.44 2.00 -8.39
C ALA A 25 5.33 3.15 -8.90
N ASP A 26 6.64 2.92 -9.05
CA ASP A 26 7.55 3.92 -9.59
C ASP A 26 7.29 4.20 -11.07
N ALA A 27 7.04 3.18 -11.89
CA ALA A 27 6.67 3.37 -13.30
C ALA A 27 5.39 4.21 -13.45
N LEU A 28 4.37 3.96 -12.61
CA LEU A 28 3.12 4.74 -12.61
C LEU A 28 3.35 6.21 -12.19
N ARG A 29 4.23 6.45 -11.21
CA ARG A 29 4.63 7.83 -10.85
C ARG A 29 5.31 8.54 -12.02
N HIS A 30 6.24 7.87 -12.71
CA HIS A 30 6.92 8.43 -13.89
C HIS A 30 5.94 8.72 -15.03
N ALA A 31 4.87 7.95 -15.16
CA ALA A 31 3.79 8.21 -16.11
C ALA A 31 2.83 9.35 -15.67
N GLY A 32 3.08 10.01 -14.54
CA GLY A 32 2.31 11.17 -14.07
C GLY A 32 1.10 10.82 -13.20
N HIS A 33 1.00 9.60 -12.69
CA HIS A 33 -0.03 9.22 -11.73
C HIS A 33 0.39 9.56 -10.29
N GLU A 34 -0.58 9.92 -9.45
CA GLU A 34 -0.36 10.03 -8.01
C GLU A 34 -0.48 8.64 -7.39
N VAL A 35 0.57 8.18 -6.72
CA VAL A 35 0.62 6.79 -6.21
C VAL A 35 0.89 6.78 -4.70
N ASP A 36 -0.13 6.40 -3.93
CA ASP A 36 -0.04 6.08 -2.51
C ASP A 36 0.36 4.62 -2.32
N VAL A 37 1.40 4.37 -1.51
CA VAL A 37 1.88 3.02 -1.19
C VAL A 37 1.63 2.73 0.29
N ILE A 38 0.75 1.77 0.54
CA ILE A 38 0.41 1.27 1.87
C ILE A 38 1.14 -0.06 2.05
N HIS A 39 2.27 -0.02 2.74
CA HIS A 39 3.15 -1.16 2.93
C HIS A 39 3.23 -1.54 4.42
N PHE A 40 3.51 -2.81 4.73
CA PHE A 40 3.70 -3.28 6.10
C PHE A 40 4.66 -2.37 6.91
N SER A 41 5.78 -1.96 6.30
CA SER A 41 6.78 -1.09 6.92
C SER A 41 6.33 0.37 7.10
N THR A 42 5.32 0.84 6.36
CA THR A 42 4.76 2.20 6.50
C THR A 42 3.57 2.26 7.47
N MET A 43 3.12 1.11 7.98
CA MET A 43 2.09 1.05 9.03
C MET A 43 2.67 1.33 10.42
N PRO A 44 1.87 1.91 11.34
CA PRO A 44 2.23 2.03 12.75
C PRO A 44 2.61 0.68 13.36
N LYS A 45 3.70 0.63 14.15
CA LYS A 45 4.18 -0.62 14.76
C LYS A 45 3.10 -1.34 15.59
N SER A 46 2.21 -0.58 16.25
CA SER A 46 1.14 -1.10 17.10
C SER A 46 0.05 -1.90 16.37
N ILE A 47 0.01 -1.84 15.04
CA ILE A 47 -1.00 -2.53 14.22
C ILE A 47 -0.42 -3.53 13.22
N ARG A 48 0.92 -3.58 13.09
CA ARG A 48 1.61 -4.54 12.20
C ARG A 48 1.29 -5.97 12.64
N GLY A 49 1.04 -6.84 11.67
CA GLY A 49 0.72 -8.26 11.92
C GLY A 49 -0.71 -8.53 12.38
N SER A 50 -1.49 -7.50 12.70
CA SER A 50 -2.91 -7.65 13.03
C SER A 50 -3.78 -7.53 11.77
N ARG A 51 -4.54 -8.58 11.42
CA ARG A 51 -5.49 -8.54 10.30
C ARG A 51 -6.52 -7.44 10.47
N LEU A 52 -7.26 -7.47 11.58
CA LEU A 52 -8.35 -6.52 11.84
C LEU A 52 -7.86 -5.07 11.90
N LYS A 53 -6.87 -4.78 12.76
CA LYS A 53 -6.37 -3.41 12.91
C LYS A 53 -5.70 -2.92 11.63
N GLY A 54 -5.03 -3.82 10.91
CA GLY A 54 -4.42 -3.52 9.62
C GLY A 54 -5.47 -3.15 8.57
N SER A 55 -6.52 -3.97 8.40
CA SER A 55 -7.61 -3.71 7.47
C SER A 55 -8.32 -2.39 7.76
N PHE A 56 -8.60 -2.07 9.04
CA PHE A 56 -9.21 -0.78 9.39
C PHE A 56 -8.29 0.40 9.09
N HIS A 57 -6.99 0.26 9.28
CA HIS A 57 -6.03 1.31 8.92
C HIS A 57 -5.97 1.55 7.40
N VAL A 58 -5.90 0.47 6.62
CA VAL A 58 -5.94 0.52 5.15
C VAL A 58 -7.22 1.20 4.69
N LEU A 59 -8.38 0.73 5.18
CA LEU A 59 -9.68 1.29 4.83
C LEU A 59 -9.76 2.79 5.11
N ARG A 60 -9.35 3.24 6.30
CA ARG A 60 -9.33 4.67 6.64
C ARG A 60 -8.44 5.49 5.70
N ARG A 61 -7.28 4.94 5.33
CA ARG A 61 -6.34 5.62 4.42
C ARG A 61 -6.89 5.70 3.00
N VAL A 62 -7.47 4.61 2.48
CA VAL A 62 -8.12 4.55 1.17
C VAL A 62 -9.30 5.53 1.11
N LEU A 63 -10.17 5.55 2.13
CA LEU A 63 -11.31 6.48 2.17
C LEU A 63 -10.86 7.95 2.24
N LYS A 64 -9.75 8.24 2.92
CA LYS A 64 -9.19 9.60 3.00
C LYS A 64 -8.54 10.02 1.68
N TYR A 65 -7.77 9.14 1.07
CA TYR A 65 -7.04 9.42 -0.17
C TYR A 65 -7.97 9.44 -1.41
N ARG A 66 -9.05 8.64 -1.37
CA ARG A 66 -10.02 8.45 -2.46
C ARG A 66 -9.33 8.10 -3.79
N PRO A 67 -8.62 6.96 -3.86
CA PRO A 67 -7.99 6.54 -5.10
C PRO A 67 -9.05 6.23 -6.16
N ASP A 68 -8.70 6.51 -7.43
CA ASP A 68 -9.48 6.12 -8.60
C ASP A 68 -9.27 4.62 -8.91
N LEU A 69 -8.13 4.05 -8.46
CA LEU A 69 -7.77 2.65 -8.61
C LEU A 69 -7.09 2.11 -7.34
N LEU A 70 -7.53 0.94 -6.87
CA LEU A 70 -6.96 0.23 -5.73
C LEU A 70 -6.30 -1.07 -6.23
N LEU A 71 -5.02 -1.26 -5.93
CA LEU A 71 -4.19 -2.40 -6.34
C LEU A 71 -3.59 -3.13 -5.13
#